data_AF-A0AA37HQD0-F1
#
_entry.id   AF-A0AA37HQD0-F1
#
_cell.length_a   1.000
_cell.length_b   1.000
_cell.length_c   1.000
_cell.angle_alpha   90.00
_cell.angle_beta   90.00
_cell.angle_gamma   90.00
#
_symmetry.space_group_name_H-M   'P 1'
#
loop_
_entity.id
_entity.type
_entity.pdbx_description
1 polymer ?
#
loop_
_entity_poly.entity_id
_entity_poly.type
_entity_poly.pdbx_seq_one_letter_code
_entity_poly.pdbx_strand_id
1 'polypeptide(L)'
;MQIFLGGLVAGSHAGLLYNTWPTMDGALIPPHAELFAVTPWIENFVDNTTLVQLNHRLVAYLIVLAALAHAVDAWLSGAAGGVRGRAAGVAALAVAQMGLGIVTLLLAVPLWAGLAHQVLAMGVLMMATVHARLSLGARAPARAQGETPFGFEGLAGGRL
;
A
#
# COMPACT_ATOMS: atom_id res chain seq x y z
N MET A 1 -6.84 3.11 -0.68
CA MET A 1 -7.53 2.50 0.47
C MET A 1 -6.99 2.99 1.81
N GLN A 2 -5.74 2.70 2.19
CA GLN A 2 -5.26 3.04 3.55
C GLN A 2 -5.28 4.53 3.90
N ILE A 3 -4.95 5.43 2.97
CA ILE A 3 -5.03 6.88 3.19
C ILE A 3 -6.47 7.31 3.49
N PHE A 4 -7.45 6.74 2.79
CA PHE A 4 -8.87 6.99 3.05
C PHE A 4 -9.27 6.50 4.46
N LEU A 5 -8.93 5.25 4.82
CA LEU A 5 -9.18 4.72 6.16
C LEU A 5 -8.49 5.54 7.26
N GLY A 6 -7.28 6.03 7.01
CA GLY A 6 -6.57 6.92 7.93
C GLY A 6 -7.27 8.27 8.10
N GLY A 7 -7.85 8.81 7.03
CA GLY A 7 -8.71 9.99 7.08
C GLY A 7 -9.97 9.76 7.93
N LEU A 8 -10.62 8.60 7.80
CA LEU A 8 -11.77 8.23 8.64
C LEU A 8 -11.39 8.10 10.12
N VAL A 9 -10.25 7.48 10.45
CA VAL A 9 -9.74 7.40 11.83
C VAL A 9 -9.50 8.79 12.41
N ALA A 10 -8.90 9.70 11.63
CA ALA A 10 -8.64 11.07 12.06
C ALA A 10 -9.94 11.86 12.26
N GLY A 11 -10.90 11.76 11.35
CA GLY A 11 -12.18 12.48 11.44
C GLY A 11 -13.11 11.96 12.53
N SER A 12 -13.13 10.64 12.75
CA SER A 12 -13.96 9.99 13.76
C SER A 12 -13.32 9.99 15.16
N HIS A 13 -12.11 10.52 15.31
CA HIS A 13 -11.34 10.51 16.56
C HIS A 13 -11.07 9.10 17.13
N ALA A 14 -11.23 8.05 16.33
CA ALA A 14 -11.03 6.66 16.77
C ALA A 14 -9.58 6.38 17.24
N GLY A 15 -8.63 7.18 16.77
CA GLY A 15 -7.24 7.15 17.23
C GLY A 15 -7.04 7.58 18.69
N LEU A 16 -8.00 8.29 19.30
CA LEU A 16 -7.97 8.67 20.72
C LEU A 16 -8.67 7.66 21.64
N LEU A 17 -9.43 6.72 21.07
CA LEU A 17 -10.23 5.75 21.82
C LEU A 17 -9.43 4.47 22.09
N TYR A 18 -8.67 4.00 21.10
CA TYR A 18 -7.97 2.72 21.17
C TYR A 18 -6.44 2.90 21.11
N ASN A 19 -5.82 3.40 22.18
CA ASN A 19 -4.38 3.71 22.24
C ASN A 19 -3.47 2.54 22.62
N THR A 20 -3.97 1.31 22.55
CA THR A 20 -3.19 0.09 22.76
C THR A 20 -2.81 -0.56 21.42
N TRP A 21 -1.73 -1.33 21.43
CA TRP A 21 -1.32 -2.19 20.31
C TRP A 21 -0.62 -3.44 20.85
N PRO A 22 -0.84 -4.66 20.29
CA PRO A 22 -1.68 -4.97 19.13
C PRO A 22 -3.18 -5.04 19.45
N THR A 23 -3.54 -5.06 20.74
CA THR A 23 -4.93 -5.08 21.20
C THR A 23 -5.63 -3.73 21.00
N MET A 24 -6.96 -3.75 21.01
CA MET A 24 -7.88 -2.63 21.08
C MET A 24 -8.68 -2.80 22.37
N ASP A 25 -8.27 -2.07 23.41
CA ASP A 25 -8.90 -2.14 24.74
C ASP A 25 -8.94 -3.56 25.34
N GLY A 26 -7.80 -4.25 25.32
CA GLY A 26 -7.64 -5.59 25.88
C GLY A 26 -8.01 -6.75 24.95
N ALA A 27 -8.71 -6.51 23.84
CA ALA A 27 -9.05 -7.53 22.84
C ALA A 27 -8.29 -7.34 21.53
N LEU A 28 -7.89 -8.40 20.82
CA LEU A 28 -7.31 -8.23 19.46
C LEU A 28 -8.35 -7.79 18.43
N ILE A 29 -9.57 -8.30 18.57
CA ILE A 29 -10.74 -7.93 17.78
C ILE A 29 -11.83 -7.58 18.80
N PRO A 30 -12.37 -6.36 18.78
CA PRO A 30 -13.47 -5.98 19.65
C PRO A 30 -14.71 -6.88 19.46
N PRO A 31 -15.57 -7.02 20.50
CA PRO A 31 -16.78 -7.81 20.41
C PRO A 31 -17.69 -7.44 19.23
N HIS A 32 -18.40 -8.42 18.66
CA HIS A 32 -19.30 -8.17 17.52
C HIS A 32 -20.35 -7.08 17.81
N ALA A 33 -20.83 -7.02 19.06
CA ALA A 33 -21.83 -6.06 19.48
C ALA A 33 -21.32 -4.61 19.42
N GLU A 34 -20.01 -4.40 19.58
CA GLU A 34 -19.37 -3.09 19.39
C GLU A 34 -19.11 -2.80 17.91
N LEU A 35 -18.68 -3.80 17.14
CA LEU A 35 -18.35 -3.64 15.71
C LEU A 35 -19.57 -3.33 14.83
N PHE A 36 -20.76 -3.80 15.22
CA PHE A 36 -22.00 -3.65 14.45
C PHE A 36 -23.12 -2.97 15.23
N ALA A 37 -22.76 -2.04 16.11
CA ALA A 37 -23.71 -1.30 16.94
C ALA A 37 -24.63 -0.33 16.17
N VAL A 38 -24.18 0.17 15.01
CA VAL A 38 -24.91 1.15 14.18
C VAL A 38 -25.86 0.44 13.20
N THR A 39 -27.05 1.00 12.97
CA THR A 39 -28.06 0.50 12.02
C THR A 39 -28.42 1.57 11.00
N PRO A 40 -28.44 1.26 9.68
CA PRO A 40 -28.15 -0.02 9.05
C PRO A 40 -26.69 -0.47 9.19
N TRP A 41 -26.46 -1.78 9.19
CA TRP A 41 -25.15 -2.37 9.52
C TRP A 41 -23.98 -1.86 8.66
N ILE A 42 -24.25 -1.42 7.43
CA ILE A 42 -23.26 -0.89 6.49
C ILE A 42 -22.63 0.44 6.97
N GLU A 43 -23.35 1.22 7.77
CA GLU A 43 -22.85 2.50 8.30
C GLU A 43 -21.69 2.30 9.27
N ASN A 44 -21.58 1.12 9.92
CA ASN A 44 -20.45 0.83 10.81
C ASN A 44 -19.09 0.94 10.10
N PHE A 45 -19.01 0.78 8.79
CA PHE A 45 -17.73 0.89 8.07
C PHE A 45 -17.18 2.33 8.01
N VAL A 46 -18.00 3.33 8.33
CA VAL A 46 -17.64 4.76 8.26
C VAL A 46 -17.93 5.48 9.58
N ASP A 47 -19.07 5.20 10.21
CA ASP A 47 -19.57 5.95 11.37
C ASP A 47 -19.25 5.27 12.71
N ASN A 48 -18.90 3.98 12.70
CA ASN A 48 -18.48 3.26 13.90
C ASN A 48 -16.96 3.34 14.08
N THR A 49 -16.53 4.13 15.07
CA THR A 49 -15.11 4.36 15.41
C THR A 49 -14.33 3.07 15.62
N THR A 50 -14.91 2.09 16.30
CA THR A 50 -14.31 0.80 16.59
C THR A 50 -14.03 0.00 15.32
N LEU A 51 -15.03 -0.12 14.44
CA LEU A 51 -14.86 -0.86 13.19
C LEU A 51 -13.94 -0.12 12.22
N VAL A 52 -14.02 1.22 12.13
CA VAL A 52 -13.11 2.05 11.33
C VAL A 52 -11.66 1.85 11.77
N GLN A 53 -11.38 1.89 13.07
CA GLN A 53 -10.04 1.70 13.63
C GLN A 53 -9.52 0.28 13.39
N LEU A 54 -10.37 -0.73 13.58
CA LEU A 54 -10.01 -2.12 13.29
C LEU A 54 -9.66 -2.30 11.80
N ASN A 55 -10.51 -1.81 10.90
CA ASN A 55 -10.29 -1.87 9.46
C ASN A 55 -8.99 -1.18 9.06
N HIS A 56 -8.71 -0.01 9.62
CA HIS A 56 -7.46 0.71 9.37
C HIS A 56 -6.23 -0.12 9.78
N ARG A 57 -6.26 -0.79 10.94
CA ARG A 57 -5.17 -1.66 11.41
C ARG A 57 -5.00 -2.89 10.51
N LEU A 58 -6.09 -3.60 10.21
CA LEU A 58 -6.04 -4.82 9.39
C LEU A 58 -5.53 -4.54 7.98
N VAL A 59 -6.01 -3.47 7.34
CA VAL A 59 -5.55 -3.10 5.99
C VAL A 59 -4.08 -2.64 6.02
N ALA A 60 -3.61 -1.97 7.08
CA ALA A 60 -2.19 -1.67 7.23
C ALA A 60 -1.33 -2.94 7.23
N TYR A 61 -1.71 -3.96 8.01
CA TYR A 61 -0.97 -5.22 8.06
C TYR A 61 -0.94 -5.93 6.70
N LEU A 62 -2.09 -5.97 6.01
CA LEU A 62 -2.18 -6.58 4.68
C LEU A 62 -1.29 -5.85 3.66
N ILE A 63 -1.24 -4.51 3.71
CA ILE A 63 -0.37 -3.72 2.83
C ILE A 63 1.11 -3.99 3.10
N VAL A 64 1.52 -4.03 4.36
CA VAL A 64 2.92 -4.33 4.73
C VAL A 64 3.29 -5.74 4.27
N LEU A 65 2.44 -6.72 4.51
CA LEU A 65 2.65 -8.08 4.05
C LEU A 65 2.76 -8.17 2.53
N ALA A 66 1.86 -7.51 1.80
CA ALA A 66 1.89 -7.47 0.34
C ALA A 66 3.16 -6.78 -0.20
N ALA A 67 3.59 -5.68 0.42
CA ALA A 67 4.81 -4.97 0.02
C ALA A 67 6.07 -5.82 0.26
N LEU A 68 6.16 -6.51 1.39
CA LEU A 68 7.25 -7.43 1.71
C LEU A 68 7.26 -8.62 0.75
N ALA A 69 6.11 -9.25 0.52
CA ALA A 69 5.97 -10.36 -0.42
C ALA A 69 6.40 -9.95 -1.84
N HIS A 70 6.00 -8.76 -2.28
CA HIS A 70 6.42 -8.21 -3.58
C HIS A 70 7.92 -7.96 -3.67
N ALA A 71 8.55 -7.46 -2.60
CA ALA A 71 9.99 -7.26 -2.56
C ALA A 71 10.75 -8.60 -2.64
N VAL A 72 10.24 -9.64 -1.96
CA VAL A 72 10.78 -11.01 -2.02
C VAL A 72 10.59 -11.60 -3.42
N ASP A 73 9.40 -11.48 -4.02
CA ASP A 73 9.12 -11.94 -5.39
C ASP A 73 10.05 -11.28 -6.41
N ALA A 74 10.24 -9.96 -6.33
CA ALA A 74 11.17 -9.23 -7.20
C ALA A 74 12.63 -9.68 -7.03
N TRP A 75 13.03 -10.13 -5.83
CA TRP A 75 14.35 -10.68 -5.58
C TRP A 75 14.49 -12.11 -6.15
N LEU A 76 13.52 -12.97 -5.90
CA LEU A 76 13.53 -14.38 -6.33
C LEU A 76 13.36 -14.55 -7.83
N SER A 77 12.58 -13.70 -8.48
CA SER A 77 12.35 -13.71 -9.93
C SER A 77 13.54 -13.18 -10.75
N GLY A 78 14.60 -12.68 -10.09
CA GLY A 78 15.75 -12.10 -10.78
C GLY A 78 15.41 -10.77 -11.47
N ALA A 79 14.45 -10.00 -10.96
CA ALA A 79 14.07 -8.72 -11.55
C ALA A 79 15.27 -7.78 -11.66
N ALA A 80 15.25 -6.92 -12.69
CA ALA A 80 16.30 -5.93 -12.91
C ALA A 80 16.60 -5.11 -11.63
N GLY A 81 17.86 -4.77 -11.40
CA GLY A 81 18.32 -4.16 -10.14
C GLY A 81 17.50 -2.92 -9.71
N GLY A 82 17.10 -2.09 -10.67
CA GLY A 82 16.23 -0.93 -10.42
C GLY A 82 14.81 -1.30 -9.95
N VAL A 83 14.21 -2.35 -10.51
CA VAL A 83 12.89 -2.86 -10.07
C VAL A 83 13.00 -3.41 -8.65
N ARG A 84 14.03 -4.22 -8.39
CA ARG A 84 14.28 -4.82 -7.07
C ARG A 84 14.52 -3.77 -5.99
N GLY A 85 15.36 -2.77 -6.27
CA GLY A 85 15.63 -1.68 -5.33
C GLY A 85 14.38 -0.87 -4.99
N ARG A 86 13.54 -0.55 -5.99
CA ARG A 86 12.28 0.16 -5.76
C ARG A 86 11.26 -0.68 -4.99
N ALA A 87 11.15 -1.98 -5.27
CA ALA A 87 10.26 -2.88 -4.53
C ALA A 87 10.67 -2.95 -3.04
N ALA A 88 11.98 -3.08 -2.76
CA ALA A 88 12.51 -3.01 -1.41
C ALA A 88 12.26 -1.64 -0.75
N GLY A 89 12.39 -0.54 -1.48
CA GLY A 89 12.09 0.80 -1.00
C GLY A 89 10.62 0.99 -0.60
N VAL A 90 9.67 0.48 -1.40
CA VAL A 90 8.24 0.48 -1.07
C VAL A 90 8.00 -0.32 0.22
N ALA A 91 8.59 -1.50 0.35
CA ALA A 91 8.46 -2.34 1.53
C ALA A 91 9.01 -1.65 2.80
N ALA A 92 10.20 -1.05 2.70
CA ALA A 92 10.82 -0.33 3.81
C ALA A 92 9.97 0.86 4.27
N LEU A 93 9.46 1.66 3.32
CA LEU A 93 8.56 2.77 3.61
C LEU A 93 7.24 2.30 4.22
N ALA A 94 6.66 1.19 3.75
CA ALA A 94 5.43 0.63 4.32
C ALA A 94 5.63 0.16 5.78
N VAL A 95 6.75 -0.49 6.08
CA VAL A 95 7.11 -0.89 7.46
C VAL A 95 7.32 0.34 8.33
N ALA A 96 8.07 1.34 7.86
CA ALA A 96 8.27 2.60 8.57
C ALA A 96 6.93 3.33 8.83
N GLN A 97 6.03 3.33 7.85
CA GLN A 97 4.69 3.91 7.96
C GLN A 97 3.87 3.21 9.05
N MET A 98 3.86 1.87 9.07
CA MET A 98 3.17 1.10 10.10
C MET A 98 3.77 1.37 11.49
N GLY A 99 5.10 1.35 11.62
CA GLY A 99 5.80 1.64 12.86
C GLY A 99 5.48 3.04 13.39
N LEU A 100 5.54 4.07 12.53
CA LEU A 100 5.16 5.42 12.89
C LEU A 100 3.68 5.51 13.29
N GLY A 101 2.78 4.80 12.59
CA GLY A 101 1.36 4.75 12.94
C GLY A 101 1.11 4.17 14.32
N ILE A 102 1.81 3.08 14.67
CA ILE A 102 1.76 2.47 16.00
C ILE A 102 2.27 3.47 17.06
N VAL A 103 3.39 4.14 16.81
CA VAL A 103 3.93 5.15 17.75
C VAL A 103 2.95 6.32 17.93
N THR A 104 2.41 6.87 16.83
CA THR A 104 1.41 7.94 16.87
C THR A 104 0.20 7.53 17.71
N LEU A 105 -0.26 6.29 17.55
CA LEU A 105 -1.35 5.72 18.32
C LEU A 105 -1.01 5.62 19.82
N LEU A 106 0.14 5.06 20.17
CA LEU A 106 0.57 4.89 21.58
C LEU A 106 0.78 6.24 22.29
N LEU A 107 1.10 7.29 21.54
CA LEU A 107 1.25 8.65 22.06
C LEU A 107 -0.08 9.41 22.21
N ALA A 108 -1.23 8.75 21.98
CA ALA A 108 -2.55 9.40 21.93
C ALA A 108 -2.67 10.47 20.83
N VAL A 109 -2.08 10.19 19.67
CA VAL A 109 -2.23 10.96 18.42
C VAL A 109 -1.95 12.47 18.59
N PRO A 110 -0.76 12.86 19.11
CA PRO A 110 -0.41 14.27 19.16
C PRO A 110 -0.28 14.80 17.73
N LEU A 111 -0.67 16.06 17.51
CA LEU A 111 -0.80 16.65 16.18
C LEU A 111 0.45 16.45 15.30
N TRP A 112 1.64 16.67 15.87
CA TRP A 112 2.90 16.52 15.12
C TRP A 112 3.14 15.07 14.65
N ALA A 113 2.78 14.07 15.45
CA ALA A 113 2.95 12.65 15.08
C ALA A 113 1.89 12.22 14.07
N GLY A 114 0.67 12.73 14.21
CA GLY A 114 -0.40 12.55 13.21
C GLY A 114 -0.01 13.13 11.85
N LEU A 115 0.51 14.35 11.81
CA LEU A 115 1.00 15.00 10.58
C LEU A 115 2.20 14.26 9.97
N ALA A 116 3.18 13.86 10.79
CA ALA A 116 4.31 13.06 10.33
C ALA A 116 3.85 11.75 9.68
N HIS A 117 2.88 11.07 10.29
CA HIS A 117 2.29 9.85 9.74
C HIS A 117 1.59 10.08 8.40
N GLN A 118 0.84 11.18 8.25
CA GLN A 118 0.18 11.52 6.98
C GLN A 118 1.18 11.84 5.87
N VAL A 119 2.23 12.61 6.18
CA VAL A 119 3.29 12.95 5.21
C VAL A 119 4.01 11.70 4.72
N LEU A 120 4.38 10.80 5.63
CA LEU A 120 5.02 9.54 5.27
C LEU A 120 4.08 8.63 4.44
N ALA A 121 2.76 8.65 4.72
CA ALA A 121 1.77 7.93 3.92
C ALA A 121 1.79 8.39 2.45
N MET A 122 1.92 9.70 2.24
CA MET A 122 2.05 10.28 0.89
C MET A 122 3.37 9.86 0.22
N GLY A 123 4.46 9.81 0.99
CA GLY A 123 5.75 9.28 0.52
C GLY A 123 5.65 7.81 0.06
N VAL A 124 4.94 6.96 0.82
CA VAL A 124 4.70 5.56 0.45
C VAL A 124 3.90 5.48 -0.85
N LEU A 125 2.82 6.25 -0.99
CA LEU A 125 2.00 6.29 -2.21
C LEU A 125 2.81 6.75 -3.42
N MET A 126 3.62 7.82 -3.26
CA MET A 126 4.49 8.32 -4.31
C MET A 126 5.46 7.24 -4.79
N MET A 127 6.19 6.60 -3.87
CA MET A 127 7.16 5.57 -4.22
C MET A 127 6.49 4.35 -4.86
N ALA A 128 5.34 3.91 -4.34
CA ALA A 128 4.57 2.82 -4.94
C ALA A 128 4.13 3.15 -6.38
N THR A 129 3.71 4.39 -6.62
CA THR A 129 3.31 4.87 -7.95
C THR A 129 4.51 4.92 -8.91
N VAL A 130 5.65 5.45 -8.48
CA VAL A 130 6.89 5.47 -9.27
C VAL A 130 7.33 4.03 -9.60
N HIS A 131 7.31 3.13 -8.62
CA HIS A 131 7.64 1.73 -8.82
C HIS A 131 6.73 1.06 -9.85
N ALA A 132 5.42 1.25 -9.74
CA ALA A 132 4.44 0.68 -10.68
C ALA A 132 4.67 1.22 -12.11
N ARG A 133 4.78 2.55 -12.27
CA ARG A 133 4.96 3.19 -13.58
C ARG A 133 6.22 2.72 -14.29
N LEU A 134 7.34 2.69 -13.58
CA LEU A 134 8.63 2.33 -14.18
C LEU A 134 8.81 0.81 -14.33
N SER A 135 8.04 -0.01 -13.61
CA SER A 135 8.05 -1.47 -13.80
C SER A 135 7.15 -1.92 -14.93
N LEU A 136 6.06 -1.19 -15.22
CA LEU A 136 5.25 -1.41 -16.41
C LEU A 136 5.99 -1.01 -17.69
N GLY A 137 6.71 0.12 -17.67
CA GLY A 137 7.56 0.54 -18.79
C GLY A 137 8.67 -0.46 -19.13
N ALA A 138 9.21 -1.16 -18.14
CA ALA A 138 10.19 -2.23 -18.34
C ALA A 138 9.59 -3.51 -18.95
N ARG A 139 8.26 -3.68 -18.92
CA ARG A 139 7.56 -4.83 -19.52
C ARG A 139 7.05 -4.56 -20.94
N ALA A 140 7.06 -3.30 -21.41
CA ALA A 140 6.71 -3.02 -22.79
C ALA A 140 7.74 -3.71 -23.70
N PRO A 141 7.32 -4.60 -24.62
CA PRO A 141 8.25 -5.20 -25.54
C PRO A 141 8.93 -4.04 -26.29
N ALA A 142 10.26 -4.08 -26.37
CA ALA A 142 10.99 -3.27 -27.32
C ALA A 142 10.27 -3.50 -28.65
N ARG A 143 9.49 -2.50 -29.08
CA ARG A 143 8.75 -2.55 -30.34
C ARG A 143 9.80 -2.98 -31.33
N ALA A 144 9.66 -4.20 -31.87
CA ALA A 144 10.59 -4.72 -32.83
C ALA A 144 10.70 -3.60 -33.85
N GLN A 145 11.84 -2.94 -33.88
CA GLN A 145 12.28 -2.17 -35.02
C GLN A 145 12.54 -3.26 -36.06
N GLY A 146 11.46 -3.87 -36.55
CA GLY A 146 11.46 -4.51 -37.82
C GLY A 146 11.81 -3.36 -38.74
N GLU A 147 13.07 -3.32 -39.12
CA GLU A 147 13.47 -2.77 -40.39
C GLU A 147 12.50 -3.38 -41.39
N THR A 148 11.40 -2.68 -41.67
CA THR A 148 10.62 -2.93 -42.87
C THR A 148 11.62 -2.67 -43.99
N PRO A 149 12.05 -3.67 -44.76
CA PRO A 149 12.96 -3.43 -45.85
C PRO A 149 12.25 -2.45 -46.78
N PHE A 150 12.75 -1.22 -46.85
CA PHE A 150 12.30 -0.23 -47.81
C PHE A 150 13.04 -0.53 -49.11
N GLY A 151 12.66 -1.60 -49.81
CA GLY A 151 13.41 -2.01 -50.98
C GLY A 151 13.01 -3.34 -51.60
N PHE A 152 13.55 -3.57 -52.80
CA PHE A 152 13.37 -4.77 -53.61
C PHE A 152 14.07 -6.02 -53.03
N GLU A 153 14.68 -5.94 -51.84
CA GLU A 153 15.39 -7.05 -51.19
C GLU A 153 14.49 -8.24 -50.84
N GLY A 154 13.16 -8.04 -50.76
CA GLY A 154 12.19 -9.14 -50.62
C GLY A 154 11.89 -9.91 -51.91
N LEU A 155 12.27 -9.39 -53.08
CA LEU A 155 11.90 -9.96 -54.39
C LEU A 155 12.99 -10.83 -55.02
N ALA A 156 14.19 -10.87 -54.44
CA ALA A 156 15.33 -11.62 -54.99
C ALA A 156 15.39 -13.10 -54.54
N GLY A 157 14.53 -13.54 -53.61
CA GLY A 157 14.64 -14.84 -52.94
C GLY A 157 13.97 -16.05 -53.62
N GLY A 158 13.66 -16.00 -54.92
CA GLY A 158 12.85 -17.04 -55.57
C GLY A 158 13.39 -17.52 -56.92
N ARG A 159 14.51 -18.24 -56.92
CA ARG A 159 14.88 -19.20 -57.99
C ARG A 159 15.70 -20.34 -57.42
N LEU A 160 15.09 -21.53 -57.32
CA LEU A 160 15.60 -22.82 -57.82
C LEU A 160 14.40 -23.74 -58.02
#